data_AF-A0A955RJI8-F1
#
_entry.id   AF-A0A955RJI8-F1
#
_cell.length_a   1.000
_cell.length_b   1.000
_cell.length_c   1.000
_cell.angle_alpha   90.00
_cell.angle_beta   90.00
_cell.angle_gamma   90.00
#
_symmetry.space_group_name_H-M   'P 1'
#
loop_
_entity.id
_entity.type
_entity.pdbx_description
1 polymer ?
#
loop_
_entity_poly.entity_id
_entity_poly.type
_entity_poly.pdbx_seq_one_letter_code
_entity_poly.pdbx_strand_id
1 'polypeptide(L)'
;METKYPYPERPSMGIENHLERLNRPPSHELREEEKVAVLDLERQLTQGIDLRANLQTTLLTPRGREQPPVKGIERVWEIKVNTYNYFPDYFLTSDGRNSLEQALGRSIDEFVDANEVSRFLFNINYSQLSLEQNAALKSLQASSSEYAENILVQAFVDSGYNPDIQLPNLERITITRDPEALLDKLGQMRNLKQFLKDCRQGIDLDMISPAQANATRTILDIHQRKLNEMLSGAVVAARAYLNDHQRYFAGDSDNIANQLAEQAGINNDDGEFDQTRQRSFAQFDIFRQGAGDRDTEGDNTAIGQEAIDDVINSSNGNVDAVENARYRDIAETVFIEAEEWVTWAKKVLREYGLLSEEGDYDSDRPGRAKDDLWQVVVDPKVVSLNVSSRLGAVQIPARFRRRLGSILPNGAAPILDHELAHVIQNENKMRLGLSIFNMVGTDRAVANFEAGAIAWEREAHSVLFGNVRGVNTFYLEGMRAKIAGGDWQTVMKAMYANMLTANPNRDPRELAALAVNRSRRLFNHGGDVNDTSKYLTDSKDLVYLEQELIARKLHEYGMQHLLLVGGVNLSTLADLYEAGMLDMEKLFLPTRRPTEIIDDELQAKLN
;
A
#
# COMPACT_ATOMS: atom_id res chain seq x y z
N MET A 1 14.36 26.24 -9.33
CA MET A 1 13.88 25.17 -10.23
C MET A 1 12.42 24.96 -9.93
N GLU A 2 11.53 25.48 -10.77
CA GLU A 2 10.12 25.09 -10.76
C GLU A 2 10.07 23.60 -11.14
N THR A 3 9.57 22.77 -10.23
CA THR A 3 9.35 21.35 -10.50
C THR A 3 8.49 21.25 -11.76
N LYS A 4 9.04 20.70 -12.85
CA LYS A 4 8.38 20.49 -14.16
C LYS A 4 7.09 19.65 -14.09
N TYR A 5 6.72 19.18 -12.91
CA TYR A 5 5.48 18.48 -12.62
C TYR A 5 4.73 19.31 -11.58
N PRO A 6 3.62 20.00 -11.95
CA PRO A 6 2.74 20.55 -10.95
C PRO A 6 2.25 19.40 -10.05
N TYR A 7 2.41 19.56 -8.74
CA TYR A 7 1.85 18.63 -7.76
C TYR A 7 0.32 18.67 -7.90
N PRO A 8 -0.38 17.53 -8.02
CA PRO A 8 -1.83 17.51 -8.02
C PRO A 8 -2.33 17.95 -6.64
N GLU A 9 -3.36 18.80 -6.63
CA GLU A 9 -4.21 19.05 -5.45
C GLU A 9 -4.87 17.72 -5.03
N ARG A 10 -5.01 17.49 -3.72
CA ARG A 10 -5.11 16.14 -3.14
C ARG A 10 -6.46 15.79 -2.50
N PRO A 11 -6.84 14.49 -2.47
CA PRO A 11 -8.14 13.99 -1.95
C PRO A 11 -8.43 14.24 -0.46
N SER A 12 -7.38 14.38 0.36
CA SER A 12 -7.51 14.63 1.81
C SER A 12 -7.83 16.09 2.11
N MET A 13 -7.54 17.01 1.18
CA MET A 13 -7.92 18.41 1.34
C MET A 13 -9.39 18.58 1.00
N GLY A 14 -10.19 18.89 2.02
CA GLY A 14 -11.62 19.11 1.86
C GLY A 14 -12.41 17.82 1.77
N ILE A 15 -12.15 16.88 2.69
CA ILE A 15 -13.01 15.69 2.85
C ILE A 15 -14.49 16.10 2.96
N GLU A 16 -14.79 17.17 3.70
CA GLU A 16 -16.15 17.73 3.80
C GLU A 16 -16.70 18.16 2.44
N ASN A 17 -15.87 18.78 1.59
CA ASN A 17 -16.29 19.17 0.24
C ASN A 17 -16.59 17.92 -0.62
N HIS A 18 -15.80 16.86 -0.51
CA HIS A 18 -16.10 15.60 -1.19
C HIS A 18 -17.42 14.98 -0.70
N LEU A 19 -17.67 14.99 0.61
CA LEU A 19 -18.91 14.49 1.21
C LEU A 19 -20.11 15.36 0.82
N GLU A 20 -19.97 16.68 0.78
CA GLU A 20 -21.00 17.59 0.30
C GLU A 20 -21.37 17.34 -1.17
N ARG A 21 -20.36 17.06 -2.01
CA ARG A 21 -20.55 16.69 -3.42
C ARG A 21 -21.31 15.36 -3.56
N LEU A 22 -20.96 14.36 -2.77
CA LEU A 22 -21.64 13.06 -2.72
C LEU A 22 -23.08 13.14 -2.19
N ASN A 23 -23.40 14.15 -1.38
CA ASN A 23 -24.76 14.41 -0.87
C ASN A 23 -25.68 15.10 -1.89
N ARG A 24 -25.15 15.58 -3.02
CA ARG A 24 -25.94 16.24 -4.06
C ARG A 24 -26.29 15.24 -5.15
N PRO A 25 -27.44 15.37 -5.84
CA PRO A 25 -27.67 14.56 -7.03
C PRO A 25 -26.57 14.83 -8.07
N PRO A 26 -26.26 13.86 -8.95
CA PRO A 26 -25.28 14.03 -10.01
C PRO A 26 -25.54 15.31 -10.82
N SER A 27 -24.47 16.05 -11.12
CA SER A 27 -24.55 17.31 -11.88
C SER A 27 -25.18 17.12 -13.26
N HIS A 28 -25.00 15.92 -13.83
CA HIS A 28 -25.49 15.53 -15.14
C HIS A 28 -25.88 14.06 -15.14
N GLU A 29 -27.01 13.73 -15.75
CA GLU A 29 -27.41 12.36 -16.02
C GLU A 29 -26.91 11.95 -17.41
N LEU A 30 -26.10 10.90 -17.47
CA LEU A 30 -25.63 10.34 -18.74
C LEU A 30 -26.72 9.49 -19.37
N ARG A 31 -26.95 9.65 -20.67
CA ARG A 31 -27.74 8.67 -21.42
C ARG A 31 -26.99 7.34 -21.45
N GLU A 32 -27.72 6.23 -21.47
CA GLU A 32 -27.11 4.89 -21.48
C GLU A 32 -26.07 4.70 -22.62
N GLU A 33 -26.35 5.23 -23.81
CA GLU A 33 -25.41 5.19 -24.95
C GLU A 33 -24.10 5.97 -24.67
N GLU A 34 -24.20 7.11 -23.99
CA GLU A 34 -23.05 7.94 -23.60
C GLU A 34 -22.23 7.23 -22.52
N LYS A 35 -22.92 6.63 -21.54
CA LYS A 35 -22.29 5.84 -20.47
C LYS A 35 -21.54 4.65 -21.05
N VAL A 36 -22.14 3.91 -21.98
CA VAL A 36 -21.49 2.80 -22.69
C VAL A 36 -20.25 3.27 -23.45
N ALA A 37 -20.32 4.42 -24.14
CA ALA A 37 -19.16 4.98 -24.84
C ALA A 37 -18.02 5.37 -23.90
N VAL A 38 -18.33 5.98 -22.74
CA VAL A 38 -17.33 6.35 -21.73
C VAL A 38 -16.73 5.11 -21.06
N LEU A 39 -17.52 4.08 -20.78
CA LEU A 39 -17.05 2.80 -20.24
C LEU A 39 -16.17 2.03 -21.24
N ASP A 40 -16.47 2.10 -22.54
CA ASP A 40 -15.61 1.51 -23.56
C ASP A 40 -14.24 2.21 -23.62
N LEU A 41 -14.23 3.55 -23.61
CA LEU A 41 -12.99 4.32 -23.50
C LEU A 41 -12.20 3.93 -22.25
N GLU A 42 -12.86 3.86 -21.09
CA GLU A 42 -12.24 3.47 -19.82
C GLU A 42 -11.58 2.09 -19.91
N ARG A 43 -12.29 1.11 -20.46
CA ARG A 43 -11.78 -0.24 -20.67
C ARG A 43 -10.57 -0.24 -21.61
N GLN A 44 -10.63 0.52 -22.70
CA GLN A 44 -9.52 0.65 -23.63
C GLN A 44 -8.29 1.26 -22.96
N LEU A 45 -8.44 2.40 -22.27
CA LEU A 45 -7.35 3.06 -21.52
C LEU A 45 -6.73 2.12 -20.46
N THR A 46 -7.54 1.23 -19.89
CA THR A 46 -7.06 0.26 -18.91
C THR A 46 -6.30 -0.89 -19.55
N GLN A 47 -6.94 -1.61 -20.49
CA GLN A 47 -6.52 -2.94 -20.94
C GLN A 47 -5.89 -2.97 -22.34
N GLY A 48 -5.95 -1.86 -23.07
CA GLY A 48 -5.54 -1.76 -24.47
C GLY A 48 -4.08 -2.17 -24.69
N ILE A 49 -3.85 -2.92 -25.76
CA ILE A 49 -2.50 -3.34 -26.16
C ILE A 49 -1.80 -2.22 -26.93
N ASP A 50 -2.53 -1.57 -27.84
CA ASP A 50 -2.10 -0.39 -28.58
C ASP A 50 -3.23 0.64 -28.64
N LEU A 51 -3.20 1.59 -27.70
CA LEU A 51 -4.19 2.65 -27.60
C LEU A 51 -4.20 3.56 -28.83
N ARG A 52 -3.07 3.74 -29.52
CA ARG A 52 -3.02 4.62 -30.70
C ARG A 52 -3.76 4.01 -31.87
N ALA A 53 -3.61 2.71 -32.08
CA ALA A 53 -4.35 1.99 -33.12
C ALA A 53 -5.85 1.91 -32.78
N ASN A 54 -6.20 1.65 -31.52
CA ASN A 54 -7.57 1.35 -31.13
C ASN A 54 -8.46 2.60 -30.96
N LEU A 55 -7.89 3.72 -30.50
CA LEU A 55 -8.67 4.95 -30.23
C LEU A 55 -8.69 5.94 -31.40
N GLN A 56 -7.95 5.66 -32.49
CA GLN A 56 -7.99 6.48 -33.72
C GLN A 56 -9.36 6.50 -34.41
N THR A 57 -10.28 5.62 -34.02
CA THR A 57 -11.62 5.48 -34.66
C THR A 57 -12.77 6.10 -33.86
N THR A 58 -12.57 6.59 -32.64
CA THR A 58 -13.68 6.80 -31.69
C THR A 58 -13.48 8.00 -30.75
N LEU A 59 -13.73 9.23 -31.23
CA LEU A 59 -13.82 10.49 -30.43
C LEU A 59 -12.51 11.25 -30.14
N LEU A 60 -11.34 10.67 -30.41
CA LEU A 60 -10.06 11.30 -30.11
C LEU A 60 -9.13 11.18 -31.32
N THR A 61 -8.73 12.30 -31.92
CA THR A 61 -7.78 12.29 -33.05
C THR A 61 -6.38 12.66 -32.54
N PRO A 62 -5.49 11.70 -32.24
CA PRO A 62 -4.13 12.02 -31.84
C PRO A 62 -3.41 12.75 -32.98
N ARG A 63 -2.92 13.97 -32.73
CA ARG A 63 -2.12 14.74 -33.70
C ARG A 63 -0.66 14.30 -33.65
N GLY A 64 -0.13 13.69 -34.71
CA GLY A 64 1.32 13.50 -34.89
C GLY A 64 1.75 12.13 -35.46
N ARG A 65 2.99 12.10 -35.98
CA ARG A 65 3.68 11.02 -36.73
C ARG A 65 3.63 9.63 -36.06
N GLU A 66 4.02 8.59 -36.81
CA GLU A 66 4.32 7.22 -36.33
C GLU A 66 5.03 7.27 -34.98
N GLN A 67 4.27 7.04 -33.91
CA GLN A 67 4.76 6.97 -32.53
C GLN A 67 4.66 5.52 -32.07
N PRO A 68 5.52 5.10 -31.13
CA PRO A 68 5.48 3.73 -30.62
C PRO A 68 4.10 3.39 -30.04
N PRO A 69 3.71 2.11 -30.08
CA PRO A 69 2.44 1.66 -29.51
C PRO A 69 2.35 2.08 -28.04
N VAL A 70 1.18 2.53 -27.63
CA VAL A 70 0.94 2.95 -26.24
C VAL A 70 0.12 1.87 -25.55
N LYS A 71 0.67 1.29 -24.50
CA LYS A 71 -0.02 0.28 -23.69
C LYS A 71 -0.98 0.94 -22.70
N GLY A 72 -2.12 0.30 -22.45
CA GLY A 72 -3.06 0.66 -21.38
C GLY A 72 -2.44 0.51 -19.99
N ILE A 73 -3.01 1.19 -18.99
CA ILE A 73 -2.39 1.32 -17.66
C ILE A 73 -2.18 -0.03 -16.96
N GLU A 74 -3.05 -1.02 -17.18
CA GLU A 74 -2.94 -2.37 -16.63
C GLU A 74 -1.70 -3.09 -17.17
N ARG A 75 -1.45 -2.98 -18.47
CA ARG A 75 -0.27 -3.57 -19.12
C ARG A 75 1.03 -2.95 -18.62
N VAL A 76 1.03 -1.65 -18.36
CA VAL A 76 2.17 -0.95 -17.75
C VAL A 76 2.34 -1.36 -16.29
N TRP A 77 1.24 -1.56 -15.56
CA TRP A 77 1.24 -2.05 -14.18
C TRP A 77 1.80 -3.47 -14.05
N GLU A 78 1.51 -4.34 -15.02
CA GLU A 78 1.97 -5.73 -15.10
C GLU A 78 3.49 -5.87 -15.22
N ILE A 79 4.19 -4.87 -15.76
CA ILE A 79 5.67 -4.87 -15.81
C ILE A 79 6.20 -4.87 -14.37
N LYS A 80 6.72 -6.00 -13.90
CA LYS A 80 7.18 -6.16 -12.51
C LYS A 80 8.61 -5.65 -12.36
N VAL A 81 8.79 -4.64 -11.50
CA VAL A 81 10.11 -4.20 -11.05
C VAL A 81 10.31 -4.77 -9.65
N ASN A 82 11.28 -5.67 -9.52
CA ASN A 82 11.60 -6.29 -8.24
C ASN A 82 12.82 -5.60 -7.63
N THR A 83 12.63 -5.02 -6.45
CA THR A 83 13.70 -4.46 -5.63
C THR A 83 13.82 -5.24 -4.34
N TYR A 84 15.05 -5.54 -3.92
CA TYR A 84 15.32 -6.23 -2.65
C TYR A 84 16.30 -5.44 -1.81
N ASN A 85 16.05 -5.43 -0.50
CA ASN A 85 16.93 -4.80 0.47
C ASN A 85 17.71 -5.89 1.20
N TYR A 86 19.04 -5.79 1.19
CA TYR A 86 19.92 -6.72 1.86
C TYR A 86 20.80 -6.00 2.88
N PHE A 87 21.23 -6.75 3.90
CA PHE A 87 22.25 -6.32 4.86
C PHE A 87 23.54 -7.08 4.54
N PRO A 88 24.55 -6.43 3.90
CA PRO A 88 25.76 -7.10 3.45
C PRO A 88 26.49 -7.87 4.56
N ASP A 89 26.47 -7.35 5.80
CA ASP A 89 27.08 -8.00 6.97
C ASP A 89 26.58 -9.43 7.23
N TYR A 90 25.34 -9.74 6.85
CA TYR A 90 24.80 -11.10 6.96
C TYR A 90 25.63 -12.10 6.14
N PHE A 91 26.05 -11.72 4.95
CA PHE A 91 26.77 -12.61 4.02
C PHE A 91 28.25 -12.79 4.37
N LEU A 92 28.77 -12.00 5.32
CA LEU A 92 30.08 -12.21 5.91
C LEU A 92 30.07 -13.38 6.91
N THR A 93 28.90 -13.74 7.45
CA THR A 93 28.73 -14.90 8.32
C THR A 93 28.75 -16.21 7.51
N SER A 94 29.11 -17.32 8.16
CA SER A 94 29.04 -18.65 7.52
C SER A 94 27.62 -19.00 7.07
N ASP A 95 26.61 -18.67 7.87
CA ASP A 95 25.20 -18.97 7.55
C ASP A 95 24.72 -18.16 6.35
N GLY A 96 25.02 -16.86 6.31
CA GLY A 96 24.65 -16.01 5.18
C GLY A 96 25.36 -16.40 3.89
N ARG A 97 26.64 -16.76 3.97
CA ARG A 97 27.40 -17.28 2.82
C ARG A 97 26.81 -18.57 2.28
N ASN A 98 26.58 -19.57 3.15
CA ASN A 98 25.96 -20.84 2.78
C ASN A 98 24.57 -20.64 2.15
N SER A 99 23.78 -19.73 2.72
CA SER A 99 22.44 -19.40 2.19
C SER A 99 22.53 -18.78 0.79
N LEU A 100 23.51 -17.91 0.54
CA LEU A 100 23.73 -17.30 -0.78
C LEU A 100 24.26 -18.31 -1.80
N GLU A 101 25.21 -19.18 -1.42
CA GLU A 101 25.70 -20.27 -2.26
C GLU A 101 24.57 -21.21 -2.66
N GLN A 102 23.71 -21.58 -1.72
CA GLN A 102 22.53 -22.41 -1.98
C GLN A 102 21.55 -21.71 -2.92
N ALA A 103 21.27 -20.42 -2.70
CA ALA A 103 20.35 -19.65 -3.55
C ALA A 103 20.87 -19.46 -4.98
N LEU A 104 22.19 -19.38 -5.17
CA LEU A 104 22.81 -19.25 -6.49
C LEU A 104 23.14 -20.60 -7.14
N GLY A 105 23.21 -21.69 -6.38
CA GLY A 105 23.59 -23.01 -6.87
C GLY A 105 25.07 -23.11 -7.29
N ARG A 106 25.93 -22.26 -6.72
CA ARG A 106 27.37 -22.25 -6.97
C ARG A 106 28.13 -21.83 -5.72
N SER A 107 29.36 -22.31 -5.57
CA SER A 107 30.24 -21.83 -4.51
C SER A 107 30.67 -20.38 -4.78
N ILE A 108 30.88 -19.63 -3.71
CA ILE A 108 31.23 -18.21 -3.71
C ILE A 108 32.47 -18.06 -2.83
N ASP A 109 33.44 -17.31 -3.34
CA ASP A 109 34.66 -17.01 -2.58
C ASP A 109 34.32 -16.24 -1.29
N GLU A 110 35.22 -16.32 -0.32
CA GLU A 110 35.08 -15.56 0.93
C GLU A 110 35.17 -14.06 0.66
N PHE A 111 34.10 -13.33 1.00
CA PHE A 111 34.10 -11.88 0.96
C PHE A 111 34.95 -11.31 2.10
N VAL A 112 35.74 -10.29 1.79
CA VAL A 112 36.59 -9.57 2.74
C VAL A 112 35.76 -8.57 3.56
N ASP A 113 34.80 -7.90 2.93
CA ASP A 113 33.97 -6.88 3.58
C ASP A 113 32.59 -6.70 2.93
N ALA A 114 31.76 -5.85 3.55
CA ALA A 114 30.42 -5.50 3.10
C ALA A 114 30.38 -4.84 1.70
N ASN A 115 31.43 -4.12 1.29
CA ASN A 115 31.48 -3.50 -0.04
C ASN A 115 31.67 -4.55 -1.13
N GLU A 116 32.48 -5.58 -0.87
CA GLU A 116 32.66 -6.70 -1.79
C GLU A 116 31.36 -7.49 -1.98
N VAL A 117 30.66 -7.79 -0.88
CA VAL A 117 29.32 -8.39 -0.91
C VAL A 117 28.37 -7.54 -1.76
N SER A 118 28.32 -6.23 -1.49
CA SER A 118 27.45 -5.28 -2.20
C SER A 118 27.71 -5.27 -3.71
N ARG A 119 28.97 -5.18 -4.13
CA ARG A 119 29.35 -5.26 -5.56
C ARG A 119 28.96 -6.60 -6.18
N PHE A 120 29.19 -7.70 -5.45
CA PHE A 120 28.81 -9.02 -5.92
C PHE A 120 27.29 -9.13 -6.15
N LEU A 121 26.47 -8.72 -5.16
CA LEU A 121 25.02 -8.75 -5.25
C LEU A 121 24.47 -7.89 -6.39
N PHE A 122 25.10 -6.75 -6.66
CA PHE A 122 24.72 -5.86 -7.76
C PHE A 122 25.05 -6.46 -9.13
N ASN A 123 26.17 -7.18 -9.25
CA ASN A 123 26.63 -7.80 -10.51
C ASN A 123 25.97 -9.15 -10.85
N ILE A 124 25.06 -9.65 -10.01
CA ILE A 124 24.32 -10.87 -10.33
C ILE A 124 23.45 -10.60 -11.56
N ASN A 125 23.62 -11.39 -12.62
CA ASN A 125 22.73 -11.36 -13.77
C ASN A 125 21.40 -12.08 -13.44
N TYR A 126 20.47 -11.36 -12.82
CA TYR A 126 19.20 -11.93 -12.36
C TYR A 126 18.32 -12.48 -13.49
N SER A 127 18.51 -12.02 -14.74
CA SER A 127 17.75 -12.51 -15.90
C SER A 127 18.10 -13.95 -16.29
N GLN A 128 19.28 -14.44 -15.89
CA GLN A 128 19.76 -15.79 -16.19
C GLN A 128 19.43 -16.80 -15.09
N LEU A 129 18.81 -16.36 -14.00
CA LEU A 129 18.47 -17.22 -12.88
C LEU A 129 17.16 -17.97 -13.13
N SER A 130 17.13 -19.23 -12.73
CA SER A 130 15.90 -20.03 -12.69
C SER A 130 14.86 -19.45 -11.73
N LEU A 131 13.60 -19.85 -11.90
CA LEU A 131 12.50 -19.46 -10.99
C LEU A 131 12.79 -19.86 -9.53
N GLU A 132 13.41 -21.02 -9.30
CA GLU A 132 13.78 -21.50 -7.96
C GLU A 132 14.85 -20.62 -7.33
N GLN A 133 15.92 -20.30 -8.06
CA GLN A 133 16.97 -19.37 -7.60
C GLN A 133 16.36 -17.98 -7.30
N ASN A 134 15.42 -17.53 -8.14
CA ASN A 134 14.73 -16.26 -7.93
C ASN A 134 13.91 -16.24 -6.63
N ALA A 135 13.22 -17.33 -6.30
CA ALA A 135 12.47 -17.48 -5.06
C ALA A 135 13.40 -17.62 -3.84
N ALA A 136 14.52 -18.32 -3.99
CA ALA A 136 15.52 -18.46 -2.93
C ALA A 136 16.14 -17.10 -2.56
N LEU A 137 16.56 -16.30 -3.55
CA LEU A 137 17.08 -14.95 -3.32
C LEU A 137 16.06 -14.03 -2.63
N LYS A 138 14.77 -14.12 -3.00
CA LYS A 138 13.70 -13.39 -2.29
C LYS A 138 13.63 -13.79 -0.81
N SER A 139 13.88 -15.05 -0.48
CA SER A 139 13.88 -15.54 0.90
C SER A 139 15.12 -15.07 1.69
N LEU A 140 16.25 -14.82 1.01
CA LEU A 140 17.45 -14.24 1.63
C LEU A 140 17.22 -12.81 2.13
N GLN A 141 16.35 -12.03 1.48
CA GLN A 141 15.98 -10.70 1.99
C GLN A 141 15.39 -10.80 3.40
N ALA A 142 14.50 -11.77 3.64
CA ALA A 142 13.91 -11.99 4.96
C ALA A 142 14.98 -12.41 5.98
N SER A 143 15.84 -13.36 5.61
CA SER A 143 16.92 -13.86 6.49
C SER A 143 17.92 -12.76 6.86
N SER A 144 18.38 -11.97 5.88
CA SER A 144 19.29 -10.85 6.13
C SER A 144 18.64 -9.73 6.95
N SER A 145 17.34 -9.50 6.79
CA SER A 145 16.59 -8.54 7.60
C SER A 145 16.39 -9.01 9.04
N GLU A 146 16.15 -10.30 9.25
CA GLU A 146 16.03 -10.93 10.57
C GLU A 146 17.38 -10.91 11.32
N TYR A 147 18.48 -11.20 10.62
CA TYR A 147 19.83 -11.04 11.16
C TYR A 147 20.07 -9.62 11.68
N ALA A 148 19.77 -8.60 10.87
CA ALA A 148 19.93 -7.22 11.27
C ALA A 148 19.04 -6.86 12.46
N GLU A 149 17.78 -7.28 12.45
CA GLU A 149 16.84 -7.06 13.56
C GLU A 149 17.35 -7.70 14.86
N ASN A 150 17.83 -8.93 14.82
CA ASN A 150 18.36 -9.64 15.98
C ASN A 150 19.59 -8.95 16.60
N ILE A 151 20.54 -8.49 15.78
CA ILE A 151 21.70 -7.73 16.27
C ILE A 151 21.26 -6.45 16.98
N LEU A 152 20.35 -5.70 16.36
CA LEU A 152 19.90 -4.41 16.87
C LEU A 152 19.10 -4.57 18.16
N VAL A 153 18.19 -5.54 18.22
CA VAL A 153 17.43 -5.86 19.42
C VAL A 153 18.35 -6.34 20.52
N GLN A 154 19.30 -7.22 20.23
CA GLN A 154 20.22 -7.73 21.25
C GLN A 154 21.12 -6.62 21.80
N ALA A 155 21.66 -5.75 20.95
CA ALA A 155 22.43 -4.59 21.39
C ALA A 155 21.61 -3.65 22.29
N PHE A 156 20.31 -3.48 22.02
CA PHE A 156 19.43 -2.66 22.85
C PHE A 156 19.06 -3.35 24.17
N VAL A 157 18.89 -4.68 24.17
CA VAL A 157 18.70 -5.49 25.38
C VAL A 157 19.94 -5.45 26.27
N ASP A 158 21.13 -5.60 25.70
CA ASP A 158 22.40 -5.59 26.43
C ASP A 158 22.69 -4.23 27.08
N SER A 159 22.08 -3.16 26.56
CA SER A 159 22.13 -1.82 27.16
C SER A 159 21.17 -1.61 28.34
N GLY A 160 20.35 -2.61 28.66
CA GLY A 160 19.23 -2.48 29.59
C GLY A 160 18.11 -1.60 29.04
N TYR A 161 17.91 -1.60 27.71
CA TYR A 161 16.94 -0.75 27.01
C TYR A 161 17.19 0.75 27.20
N ASN A 162 18.45 1.13 27.43
CA ASN A 162 18.83 2.54 27.59
C ASN A 162 18.57 3.30 26.28
N PRO A 163 17.63 4.26 26.23
CA PRO A 163 17.34 5.02 25.01
C PRO A 163 18.53 5.86 24.56
N ASP A 164 19.53 6.11 25.40
CA ASP A 164 20.71 6.89 25.03
C ASP A 164 21.84 6.05 24.40
N ILE A 165 21.69 4.72 24.29
CA ILE A 165 22.73 3.89 23.66
C ILE A 165 22.86 4.18 22.16
N GLN A 166 24.10 4.23 21.66
CA GLN A 166 24.35 4.17 20.22
C GLN A 166 24.35 2.71 19.75
N LEU A 167 23.40 2.36 18.88
CA LEU A 167 23.29 1.01 18.33
C LEU A 167 24.29 0.81 17.17
N PRO A 168 24.63 -0.46 16.85
CA PRO A 168 25.41 -0.77 15.65
C PRO A 168 24.77 -0.17 14.40
N ASN A 169 25.58 0.44 13.54
CA ASN A 169 25.14 0.89 12.23
C ASN A 169 25.33 -0.26 11.23
N LEU A 170 24.23 -0.87 10.79
CA LEU A 170 24.26 -1.96 9.83
C LEU A 170 24.02 -1.41 8.43
N GLU A 171 24.92 -1.73 7.52
CA GLU A 171 24.81 -1.26 6.15
C GLU A 171 23.63 -1.93 5.43
N ARG A 172 22.94 -1.16 4.57
CA ARG A 172 21.84 -1.66 3.73
C ARG A 172 22.09 -1.31 2.27
N ILE A 173 21.88 -2.28 1.39
CA ILE A 173 21.91 -2.11 -0.07
C ILE A 173 20.55 -2.42 -0.69
N THR A 174 20.15 -1.67 -1.72
CA THR A 174 18.90 -1.87 -2.48
C THR A 174 19.18 -2.34 -3.90
N ILE A 175 18.92 -3.62 -4.18
CA ILE A 175 19.17 -4.20 -5.50
C ILE A 175 17.91 -4.15 -6.36
N THR A 176 17.97 -3.45 -7.50
CA THR A 176 16.98 -3.58 -8.58
C THR A 176 17.42 -4.70 -9.51
N ARG A 177 16.68 -5.81 -9.50
CA ARG A 177 17.11 -7.04 -10.20
C ARG A 177 17.12 -6.91 -11.72
N ASP A 178 16.14 -6.18 -12.23
CA ASP A 178 15.89 -6.02 -13.66
C ASP A 178 15.77 -4.51 -13.96
N PRO A 179 16.91 -3.81 -14.09
CA PRO A 179 16.90 -2.39 -14.38
C PRO A 179 16.38 -2.11 -15.80
N GLU A 180 16.40 -3.08 -16.72
CA GLU A 180 15.79 -2.98 -18.05
C GLU A 180 14.25 -2.96 -17.96
N ALA A 181 13.65 -3.82 -17.13
CA ALA A 181 12.20 -3.77 -16.88
C ALA A 181 11.76 -2.46 -16.21
N LEU A 182 12.59 -1.90 -15.31
CA LEU A 182 12.34 -0.57 -14.75
C LEU A 182 12.40 0.51 -15.81
N LEU A 183 13.36 0.43 -16.73
CA LEU A 183 13.51 1.35 -17.85
C LEU A 183 12.31 1.28 -18.81
N ASP A 184 11.91 0.07 -19.24
CA ASP A 184 10.70 -0.11 -20.07
C ASP A 184 9.48 0.46 -19.35
N LYS A 185 9.30 0.12 -18.06
CA LYS A 185 8.18 0.62 -17.26
C LYS A 185 8.11 2.15 -17.23
N LEU A 186 9.22 2.85 -17.00
CA LEU A 186 9.28 4.31 -17.04
C LEU A 186 8.96 4.87 -18.43
N GLY A 187 9.51 4.28 -19.48
CA GLY A 187 9.24 4.67 -20.87
C GLY A 187 7.75 4.53 -21.23
N GLN A 188 7.15 3.38 -20.91
CA GLN A 188 5.72 3.13 -21.16
C GLN A 188 4.83 4.11 -20.37
N MET A 189 5.15 4.41 -19.11
CA MET A 189 4.40 5.39 -18.33
C MET A 189 4.46 6.80 -18.93
N ARG A 190 5.62 7.23 -19.43
CA ARG A 190 5.77 8.54 -20.09
C ARG A 190 4.99 8.62 -21.39
N ASN A 191 5.04 7.56 -22.19
CA ASN A 191 4.26 7.46 -23.43
C ASN A 191 2.75 7.53 -23.14
N LEU A 192 2.27 6.79 -22.14
CA LEU A 192 0.87 6.83 -21.72
C LEU A 192 0.48 8.21 -21.18
N LYS A 193 1.35 8.87 -20.42
CA LYS A 193 1.09 10.23 -19.88
C LYS A 193 0.92 11.25 -21.00
N GLN A 194 1.79 11.21 -22.00
CA GLN A 194 1.66 12.08 -23.16
C GLN A 194 0.39 11.75 -23.96
N PHE A 195 0.07 10.48 -24.13
CA PHE A 195 -1.16 10.03 -24.79
C PHE A 195 -2.42 10.57 -24.09
N LEU A 196 -2.53 10.44 -22.76
CA LEU A 196 -3.67 10.97 -22.00
C LEU A 196 -3.81 12.50 -22.13
N LYS A 197 -2.68 13.22 -22.19
CA LYS A 197 -2.67 14.67 -22.45
C LYS A 197 -3.19 15.01 -23.85
N ASP A 198 -2.76 14.27 -24.87
CA ASP A 198 -3.21 14.45 -26.24
C ASP A 198 -4.71 14.13 -26.37
N CYS A 199 -5.19 13.06 -25.74
CA CYS A 199 -6.61 12.72 -25.66
C CYS A 199 -7.42 13.89 -25.06
N ARG A 200 -6.96 14.46 -23.95
CA ARG A 200 -7.66 15.58 -23.30
C ARG A 200 -7.80 16.80 -24.20
N GLN A 201 -6.76 17.10 -24.99
CA GLN A 201 -6.76 18.21 -25.95
C GLN A 201 -7.59 17.90 -27.21
N GLY A 202 -7.78 16.62 -27.52
CA GLY A 202 -8.50 16.13 -28.69
C GLY A 202 -9.99 15.85 -28.47
N ILE A 203 -10.55 16.13 -27.29
CA ILE A 203 -12.00 16.00 -27.05
C ILE A 203 -12.74 17.02 -27.92
N ASP A 204 -13.51 16.52 -28.89
CA ASP A 204 -14.35 17.35 -29.75
C ASP A 204 -15.70 17.65 -29.08
N LEU A 205 -15.83 18.86 -28.53
CA LEU A 205 -17.02 19.31 -27.82
C LEU A 205 -18.23 19.53 -28.74
N ASP A 206 -18.04 19.58 -30.06
CA ASP A 206 -19.14 19.71 -31.01
C ASP A 206 -19.79 18.35 -31.32
N MET A 207 -19.09 17.23 -31.03
CA MET A 207 -19.55 15.87 -31.33
C MET A 207 -20.22 15.14 -30.16
N ILE A 208 -20.00 15.59 -28.92
CA ILE A 208 -20.51 14.93 -27.71
C ILE A 208 -21.25 15.91 -26.81
N SER A 209 -22.15 15.39 -25.98
CA SER A 209 -22.86 16.24 -25.02
C SER A 209 -21.92 16.77 -23.93
N PRO A 210 -22.25 17.89 -23.26
CA PRO A 210 -21.48 18.38 -22.12
C PRO A 210 -21.33 17.33 -20.99
N ALA A 211 -22.36 16.51 -20.77
CA ALA A 211 -22.34 15.43 -19.79
C ALA A 211 -21.31 14.36 -20.17
N GLN A 212 -21.34 13.88 -21.41
CA GLN A 212 -20.38 12.91 -21.93
C GLN A 212 -18.95 13.45 -21.93
N ALA A 213 -18.77 14.73 -22.28
CA ALA A 213 -17.47 15.40 -22.21
C ALA A 213 -16.92 15.47 -20.78
N ASN A 214 -17.78 15.79 -19.81
CA ASN A 214 -17.41 15.81 -18.39
C ASN A 214 -16.97 14.42 -17.92
N ALA A 215 -17.78 13.39 -18.17
CA ALA A 215 -17.46 12.02 -17.79
C ALA A 215 -16.18 11.51 -18.46
N THR A 216 -15.97 11.82 -19.73
CA THR A 216 -14.72 11.51 -20.45
C THR A 216 -13.50 12.14 -19.79
N ARG A 217 -13.60 13.42 -19.40
CA ARG A 217 -12.52 14.13 -18.69
C ARG A 217 -12.25 13.49 -17.33
N THR A 218 -13.29 13.17 -16.57
CA THR A 218 -13.17 12.48 -15.28
C THR A 218 -12.40 11.16 -15.41
N ILE A 219 -12.72 10.32 -16.41
CA ILE A 219 -12.00 9.06 -16.64
C ILE A 219 -10.52 9.31 -16.99
N LEU A 220 -10.23 10.29 -17.85
CA LEU A 220 -8.86 10.67 -18.20
C LEU A 220 -8.09 11.20 -16.98
N ASP A 221 -8.73 11.97 -16.11
CA ASP A 221 -8.15 12.49 -14.87
C ASP A 221 -7.79 11.36 -13.90
N ILE A 222 -8.68 10.40 -13.70
CA ILE A 222 -8.43 9.24 -12.83
C ILE A 222 -7.23 8.42 -13.31
N HIS A 223 -7.17 8.12 -14.62
CA HIS A 223 -6.03 7.43 -15.22
C HIS A 223 -4.74 8.24 -15.07
N GLN A 224 -4.81 9.56 -15.28
CA GLN A 224 -3.65 10.44 -15.16
C GLN A 224 -3.14 10.53 -13.72
N ARG A 225 -4.03 10.61 -12.72
CA ARG A 225 -3.68 10.60 -11.29
C ARG A 225 -2.98 9.30 -10.91
N LYS A 226 -3.57 8.15 -11.25
CA LYS A 226 -2.96 6.84 -10.98
C LYS A 226 -1.62 6.66 -11.68
N LEU A 227 -1.52 7.07 -12.93
CA LEU A 227 -0.27 7.00 -13.70
C LEU A 227 0.83 7.84 -13.06
N ASN A 228 0.50 9.03 -12.54
CA ASN A 228 1.50 9.84 -11.85
C ASN A 228 1.95 9.20 -10.52
N GLU A 229 1.05 8.61 -9.75
CA GLU A 229 1.42 7.82 -8.55
C GLU A 229 2.38 6.69 -8.93
N MET A 230 2.05 5.91 -9.97
CA MET A 230 2.92 4.84 -10.46
C MET A 230 4.29 5.34 -10.92
N LEU A 231 4.32 6.46 -11.67
CA LEU A 231 5.55 7.06 -12.19
C LEU A 231 6.45 7.53 -11.05
N SER A 232 5.89 8.18 -10.03
CA SER A 232 6.67 8.63 -8.87
C SER A 232 7.31 7.47 -8.11
N GLY A 233 6.61 6.34 -7.95
CA GLY A 233 7.19 5.12 -7.36
C GLY A 233 8.33 4.53 -8.20
N ALA A 234 8.18 4.50 -9.53
CA ALA A 234 9.22 4.03 -10.43
C ALA A 234 10.46 4.94 -10.44
N VAL A 235 10.27 6.26 -10.34
CA VAL A 235 11.38 7.23 -10.25
C VAL A 235 12.17 7.04 -8.95
N VAL A 236 11.50 6.77 -7.82
CA VAL A 236 12.17 6.44 -6.55
C VAL A 236 13.03 5.18 -6.70
N ALA A 237 12.50 4.13 -7.32
CA ALA A 237 13.27 2.91 -7.59
C ALA A 237 14.48 3.17 -8.50
N ALA A 238 14.32 3.99 -9.54
CA ALA A 238 15.41 4.37 -10.44
C ALA A 238 16.49 5.16 -9.70
N ARG A 239 16.10 6.11 -8.86
CA ARG A 239 17.05 6.88 -8.03
C ARG A 239 17.80 5.99 -7.05
N ALA A 240 17.13 5.04 -6.41
CA ALA A 240 17.79 4.05 -5.54
C ALA A 240 18.83 3.22 -6.31
N TYR A 241 18.48 2.71 -7.49
CA TYR A 241 19.41 2.00 -8.37
C TYR A 241 20.63 2.86 -8.75
N LEU A 242 20.40 4.10 -9.20
CA LEU A 242 21.47 5.01 -9.64
C LEU A 242 22.43 5.34 -8.49
N ASN A 243 21.90 5.55 -7.27
CA ASN A 243 22.71 5.82 -6.09
C ASN A 243 23.64 4.64 -5.76
N ASP A 244 23.09 3.43 -5.70
CA ASP A 244 23.88 2.23 -5.41
C ASP A 244 24.88 1.95 -6.55
N HIS A 245 24.47 2.11 -7.81
CA HIS A 245 25.36 2.00 -8.96
C HIS A 245 26.55 2.97 -8.85
N GLN A 246 26.27 4.26 -8.61
CA GLN A 246 27.31 5.28 -8.49
C GLN A 246 28.25 5.00 -7.31
N ARG A 247 27.73 4.51 -6.18
CA ARG A 247 28.52 4.19 -5.00
C ARG A 247 29.50 3.04 -5.24
N TYR A 248 29.07 2.00 -5.93
CA TYR A 248 29.85 0.76 -6.06
C TYR A 248 30.66 0.66 -7.37
N PHE A 249 30.25 1.40 -8.41
CA PHE A 249 30.81 1.38 -9.78
C PHE A 249 31.18 2.78 -10.30
N ALA A 250 31.63 3.67 -9.41
CA ALA A 250 32.04 5.03 -9.77
C ALA A 250 33.06 5.03 -10.92
N GLY A 251 32.72 5.66 -12.04
CA GLY A 251 33.58 5.80 -13.22
C GLY A 251 33.27 4.84 -14.38
N ASP A 252 32.39 3.85 -14.19
CA ASP A 252 31.93 2.98 -15.27
C ASP A 252 30.77 3.61 -16.04
N SER A 253 30.89 3.69 -17.36
CA SER A 253 29.79 4.13 -18.21
C SER A 253 28.79 2.98 -18.40
N ASP A 254 27.75 2.93 -17.57
CA ASP A 254 26.62 2.01 -17.77
C ASP A 254 25.54 2.70 -18.63
N ASN A 255 25.24 2.09 -19.79
CA ASN A 255 24.19 2.55 -20.69
C ASN A 255 22.81 2.52 -20.02
N ILE A 256 22.54 1.51 -19.18
CA ILE A 256 21.26 1.36 -18.49
C ILE A 256 21.12 2.46 -17.43
N ALA A 257 22.15 2.71 -16.62
CA ALA A 257 22.14 3.82 -15.66
C ALA A 257 21.89 5.18 -16.34
N ASN A 258 22.56 5.46 -17.47
CA ASN A 258 22.36 6.72 -18.19
C ASN A 258 20.92 6.85 -18.75
N GLN A 259 20.39 5.78 -19.34
CA GLN A 259 19.02 5.75 -19.85
C GLN A 259 17.99 5.87 -18.72
N LEU A 260 18.23 5.25 -17.57
CA LEU A 260 17.38 5.39 -16.39
C LEU A 260 17.41 6.81 -15.85
N ALA A 261 18.58 7.47 -15.80
CA ALA A 261 18.67 8.87 -15.39
C ALA A 261 17.85 9.78 -16.31
N GLU A 262 17.96 9.61 -17.63
CA GLU A 262 17.14 10.33 -18.61
C GLU A 262 15.64 10.00 -18.46
N GLN A 263 15.30 8.71 -18.33
CA GLN A 263 13.94 8.23 -18.18
C GLN A 263 13.30 8.52 -16.82
N ALA A 264 14.10 8.87 -15.82
CA ALA A 264 13.63 9.38 -14.54
C ALA A 264 13.65 10.91 -14.50
N GLY A 265 14.39 11.57 -15.39
CA GLY A 265 14.61 13.02 -15.39
C GLY A 265 15.50 13.45 -14.22
N ILE A 266 16.50 12.63 -13.89
CA ILE A 266 17.49 12.85 -12.84
C ILE A 266 18.77 13.36 -13.50
N ASN A 267 19.33 14.46 -12.99
CA ASN A 267 20.61 14.97 -13.47
C ASN A 267 21.75 14.23 -12.75
N ASN A 268 22.76 13.80 -13.51
CA ASN A 268 23.94 13.11 -12.95
C ASN A 268 24.91 14.06 -12.20
N ASP A 269 24.70 15.38 -12.30
CA ASP A 269 25.57 16.43 -11.73
C ASP A 269 25.17 16.88 -10.30
N ASP A 270 24.18 16.26 -9.67
CA ASP A 270 23.69 16.62 -8.32
C ASP A 270 24.66 16.15 -7.20
N GLY A 271 25.95 16.46 -7.34
CA GLY A 271 27.08 16.01 -6.53
C GLY A 271 27.17 16.50 -5.07
N GLU A 272 26.07 16.98 -4.48
CA GLU A 272 25.94 17.19 -3.03
C GLU A 272 24.99 16.13 -2.44
N PHE A 273 25.60 15.10 -1.87
CA PHE A 273 25.11 13.72 -1.92
C PHE A 273 24.08 13.28 -0.90
N ASP A 274 23.64 14.12 0.05
CA ASP A 274 22.68 13.65 1.07
C ASP A 274 21.39 14.46 1.14
N GLN A 275 21.43 15.74 1.52
CA GLN A 275 20.18 16.47 1.77
C GLN A 275 19.31 16.70 0.52
N THR A 276 19.90 17.02 -0.63
CA THR A 276 19.17 17.15 -1.90
C THR A 276 18.54 15.82 -2.32
N ARG A 277 19.22 14.70 -2.03
CA ARG A 277 18.73 13.33 -2.26
C ARG A 277 17.52 13.02 -1.37
N GLN A 278 17.63 13.23 -0.07
CA GLN A 278 16.53 12.98 0.88
C GLN A 278 15.33 13.88 0.57
N ARG A 279 15.58 15.15 0.22
CA ARG A 279 14.54 16.08 -0.23
C ARG A 279 13.79 15.55 -1.45
N SER A 280 14.51 15.03 -2.45
CA SER A 280 13.87 14.48 -3.65
C SER A 280 13.02 13.26 -3.33
N PHE A 281 13.52 12.34 -2.50
CA PHE A 281 12.72 11.19 -2.04
C PHE A 281 11.48 11.63 -1.28
N ALA A 282 11.62 12.57 -0.34
CA ALA A 282 10.50 13.15 0.38
C ALA A 282 9.49 13.83 -0.56
N GLN A 283 9.93 14.53 -1.60
CA GLN A 283 9.01 15.13 -2.59
C GLN A 283 8.17 14.08 -3.32
N PHE A 284 8.77 12.95 -3.72
CA PHE A 284 8.04 11.85 -4.36
C PHE A 284 7.17 11.07 -3.37
N ASP A 285 7.62 10.90 -2.14
CA ASP A 285 6.81 10.30 -1.08
C ASP A 285 5.60 11.17 -0.76
N ILE A 286 5.82 12.47 -0.52
CA ILE A 286 4.77 13.46 -0.37
C ILE A 286 3.83 13.37 -1.58
N PHE A 287 4.31 13.32 -2.82
CA PHE A 287 3.45 13.15 -4.00
C PHE A 287 2.52 11.93 -3.91
N ARG A 288 3.02 10.79 -3.42
CA ARG A 288 2.30 9.51 -3.38
C ARG A 288 1.37 9.37 -2.18
N GLN A 289 1.87 9.76 -1.01
CA GLN A 289 1.30 9.44 0.29
C GLN A 289 0.94 10.68 1.11
N GLY A 290 1.43 11.86 0.73
CA GLY A 290 1.26 13.04 1.57
C GLY A 290 -0.17 13.60 1.56
N ALA A 291 -0.53 14.35 2.60
CA ALA A 291 -1.84 15.00 2.67
C ALA A 291 -1.99 16.27 1.82
N GLY A 292 -0.88 16.92 1.44
CA GLY A 292 -0.90 18.13 0.61
C GLY A 292 -0.97 19.44 1.38
N ASP A 293 -1.08 19.40 2.72
CA ASP A 293 -0.94 20.57 3.59
C ASP A 293 0.47 21.14 3.51
N ARG A 294 0.61 22.44 3.73
CA ARG A 294 1.92 23.10 3.83
C ARG A 294 2.26 23.43 5.27
N ASP A 295 3.51 23.20 5.64
CA ASP A 295 4.05 23.64 6.92
C ASP A 295 4.21 25.17 6.98
N THR A 296 4.68 25.69 8.12
CA THR A 296 4.93 27.12 8.32
C THR A 296 5.99 27.70 7.39
N GLU A 297 6.82 26.86 6.78
CA GLU A 297 7.84 27.25 5.80
C GLU A 297 7.32 27.19 4.36
N GLY A 298 6.08 26.71 4.17
CA GLY A 298 5.44 26.56 2.87
C GLY A 298 5.80 25.25 2.14
N ASP A 299 6.50 24.33 2.81
CA ASP A 299 6.82 23.01 2.28
C ASP A 299 5.64 22.07 2.46
N ASN A 300 5.36 21.23 1.45
CA ASN A 300 4.27 20.24 1.56
C ASN A 300 4.62 19.19 2.63
N THR A 301 3.62 18.75 3.37
CA THR A 301 3.73 17.78 4.46
C THR A 301 3.26 16.40 4.04
N ALA A 302 3.79 15.37 4.71
CA ALA A 302 3.42 13.98 4.50
C ALA A 302 2.07 13.61 5.14
N ILE A 303 1.56 14.40 6.08
CA ILE A 303 0.29 14.13 6.77
C ILE A 303 -0.37 15.46 7.08
N GLY A 304 -1.69 15.49 6.95
CA GLY A 304 -2.46 16.71 7.15
C GLY A 304 -2.61 16.99 8.62
N GLN A 305 -2.59 18.28 8.99
CA GLN A 305 -2.65 18.67 10.39
C GLN A 305 -3.95 18.20 11.03
N GLU A 306 -5.06 18.19 10.28
CA GLU A 306 -6.35 17.69 10.77
C GLU A 306 -6.30 16.20 11.16
N ALA A 307 -5.61 15.35 10.39
CA ALA A 307 -5.46 13.93 10.74
C ALA A 307 -4.57 13.73 11.97
N ILE A 308 -3.54 14.56 12.12
CA ILE A 308 -2.69 14.57 13.31
C ILE A 308 -3.50 15.00 14.54
N ASP A 309 -4.22 16.11 14.44
CA ASP A 309 -5.04 16.67 15.52
C ASP A 309 -6.15 15.71 15.91
N ASP A 310 -6.79 15.08 14.93
CA ASP A 310 -7.79 14.04 15.19
C ASP A 310 -7.24 12.93 16.05
N VAL A 311 -6.10 12.37 15.68
CA VAL A 311 -5.52 11.25 16.42
C VAL A 311 -5.06 11.65 17.81
N ILE A 312 -4.52 12.86 17.98
CA ILE A 312 -4.17 13.40 19.30
C ILE A 312 -5.44 13.56 20.15
N ASN A 313 -6.49 14.16 19.60
CA ASN A 313 -7.75 14.39 20.32
C ASN A 313 -8.48 13.08 20.64
N SER A 314 -8.49 12.13 19.70
CA SER A 314 -9.09 10.80 19.86
C SER A 314 -8.30 9.93 20.84
N SER A 315 -6.98 10.11 20.94
CA SER A 315 -6.16 9.43 21.95
C SER A 315 -6.37 10.01 23.36
N ASN A 316 -6.78 11.28 23.45
CA ASN A 316 -7.08 11.97 24.71
C ASN A 316 -8.55 11.84 25.14
N GLY A 317 -9.44 11.46 24.21
CA GLY A 317 -10.86 11.23 24.47
C GLY A 317 -11.09 9.86 25.08
N ASN A 318 -11.75 9.80 26.24
CA ASN A 318 -12.39 8.58 26.72
C ASN A 318 -13.49 8.21 25.72
N VAL A 319 -13.22 7.29 24.79
CA VAL A 319 -14.31 6.54 24.17
C VAL A 319 -14.86 5.67 25.28
N ASP A 320 -16.09 5.95 25.71
CA ASP A 320 -16.72 5.20 26.79
C ASP A 320 -16.72 3.72 26.44
N ALA A 321 -15.93 2.93 27.18
CA ALA A 321 -15.97 1.48 27.08
C ALA A 321 -17.41 1.05 27.36
N VAL A 322 -18.02 0.28 26.46
CA VAL A 322 -19.37 -0.25 26.68
C VAL A 322 -19.32 -1.11 27.95
N GLU A 323 -19.89 -0.62 29.06
CA GLU A 323 -19.74 -1.24 30.39
C GLU A 323 -20.19 -2.72 30.41
N ASN A 324 -21.15 -3.09 29.55
CA ASN A 324 -21.76 -4.41 29.44
C ASN A 324 -21.35 -5.20 28.18
N ALA A 325 -20.07 -5.19 27.85
CA ALA A 325 -19.57 -5.97 26.71
C ALA A 325 -19.72 -7.48 26.94
N ARG A 326 -20.32 -8.17 25.96
CA ARG A 326 -20.82 -9.54 26.10
C ARG A 326 -19.72 -10.60 26.29
N TYR A 327 -18.52 -10.37 25.76
CA TYR A 327 -17.43 -11.35 25.73
C TYR A 327 -16.14 -10.87 26.41
N ARG A 328 -16.21 -9.82 27.24
CA ARG A 328 -15.04 -9.19 27.88
C ARG A 328 -14.14 -10.20 28.61
N ASP A 329 -14.74 -11.07 29.41
CA ASP A 329 -14.00 -11.96 30.32
C ASP A 329 -13.25 -13.10 29.60
N ILE A 330 -13.67 -13.45 28.39
CA ILE A 330 -13.06 -14.52 27.60
C ILE A 330 -12.16 -14.01 26.46
N ALA A 331 -12.13 -12.69 26.25
CA ALA A 331 -11.44 -12.05 25.13
C ALA A 331 -9.96 -12.44 25.02
N GLU A 332 -9.28 -12.59 26.16
CA GLU A 332 -7.83 -12.85 26.25
C GLU A 332 -7.47 -14.32 26.51
N THR A 333 -8.45 -15.16 26.85
CA THR A 333 -8.21 -16.53 27.33
C THR A 333 -8.59 -17.60 26.30
N VAL A 334 -9.58 -17.31 25.45
CA VAL A 334 -10.03 -18.24 24.40
C VAL A 334 -9.19 -18.04 23.15
N PHE A 335 -8.65 -19.14 22.62
CA PHE A 335 -7.93 -19.17 21.35
C PHE A 335 -8.79 -19.78 20.25
N ILE A 336 -8.65 -19.21 19.05
CA ILE A 336 -9.30 -19.64 17.82
C ILE A 336 -8.22 -20.03 16.83
N GLU A 337 -8.33 -21.25 16.32
CA GLU A 337 -7.42 -21.84 15.34
C GLU A 337 -7.98 -21.71 13.92
N ALA A 338 -7.17 -22.08 12.92
CA ALA A 338 -7.49 -21.92 11.51
C ALA A 338 -8.83 -22.57 11.10
N GLU A 339 -9.10 -23.83 11.48
CA GLU A 339 -10.32 -24.53 11.03
C GLU A 339 -11.61 -23.91 11.59
N GLU A 340 -11.54 -23.40 12.81
CA GLU A 340 -12.66 -22.70 13.42
C GLU A 340 -12.94 -21.37 12.72
N TRP A 341 -11.89 -20.59 12.45
CA TRP A 341 -12.03 -19.34 11.70
C TRP A 341 -12.56 -19.57 10.28
N VAL A 342 -12.12 -20.65 9.60
CA VAL A 342 -12.70 -21.09 8.32
C VAL A 342 -14.21 -21.28 8.43
N THR A 343 -14.66 -21.92 9.51
CA THR A 343 -16.09 -22.20 9.73
C THR A 343 -16.88 -20.91 9.88
N TRP A 344 -16.37 -19.96 10.67
CA TRP A 344 -16.96 -18.62 10.83
C TRP A 344 -17.05 -17.87 9.51
N ALA A 345 -15.94 -17.76 8.78
CA ALA A 345 -15.91 -17.05 7.51
C ALA A 345 -16.84 -17.70 6.46
N LYS A 346 -16.90 -19.04 6.39
CA LYS A 346 -17.85 -19.74 5.51
C LYS A 346 -19.30 -19.47 5.87
N LYS A 347 -19.64 -19.42 7.18
CA LYS A 347 -21.01 -19.08 7.62
C LYS A 347 -21.40 -17.69 7.15
N VAL A 348 -20.52 -16.70 7.34
CA VAL A 348 -20.76 -15.31 6.94
C VAL A 348 -20.90 -15.20 5.42
N LEU A 349 -19.97 -15.75 4.65
CA LEU A 349 -20.03 -15.69 3.20
C LEU A 349 -21.27 -16.41 2.64
N ARG A 350 -21.72 -17.49 3.28
CA ARG A 350 -22.97 -18.16 2.90
C ARG A 350 -24.18 -17.28 3.16
N GLU A 351 -24.23 -16.60 4.30
CA GLU A 351 -25.33 -15.66 4.62
C GLU A 351 -25.37 -14.48 3.65
N TYR A 352 -24.20 -14.00 3.20
CA TYR A 352 -24.11 -12.97 2.16
C TYR A 352 -24.41 -13.48 0.74
N GLY A 353 -24.56 -14.79 0.53
CA GLY A 353 -24.71 -15.38 -0.81
C GLY A 353 -23.45 -15.28 -1.65
N LEU A 354 -22.28 -15.21 -1.01
CA LEU A 354 -20.96 -15.03 -1.63
C LEU A 354 -20.06 -16.25 -1.51
N LEU A 355 -20.48 -17.32 -0.82
CA LEU A 355 -19.68 -18.54 -0.67
C LEU A 355 -19.81 -19.43 -1.91
N SER A 356 -18.67 -19.81 -2.48
CA SER A 356 -18.57 -20.79 -3.56
C SER A 356 -18.84 -22.20 -3.06
N GLU A 357 -19.54 -23.00 -3.88
CA GLU A 357 -19.78 -24.43 -3.63
C GLU A 357 -18.66 -25.32 -4.23
N GLU A 358 -17.68 -24.72 -4.92
CA GLU A 358 -16.53 -25.45 -5.46
C GLU A 358 -15.59 -25.88 -4.32
N GLY A 359 -15.35 -27.20 -4.21
CA GLY A 359 -14.54 -27.79 -3.13
C GLY A 359 -13.03 -27.70 -3.35
N ASP A 360 -12.58 -27.76 -4.61
CA ASP A 360 -11.16 -27.76 -4.94
C ASP A 360 -10.66 -26.31 -5.09
N TYR A 361 -9.58 -25.99 -4.37
CA TYR A 361 -8.89 -24.71 -4.49
C TYR A 361 -7.52 -24.89 -5.14
N ASP A 362 -7.26 -24.08 -6.16
CA ASP A 362 -5.97 -24.02 -6.86
C ASP A 362 -5.42 -22.59 -6.76
N SER A 363 -4.25 -22.43 -6.11
CA SER A 363 -3.59 -21.13 -5.96
C SER A 363 -3.10 -20.57 -7.30
N ASP A 364 -2.91 -21.44 -8.29
CA ASP A 364 -2.25 -21.13 -9.55
C ASP A 364 -3.27 -20.87 -10.68
N ARG A 365 -4.56 -21.03 -10.40
CA ARG A 365 -5.62 -20.71 -11.37
C ARG A 365 -5.64 -19.20 -11.72
N PRO A 366 -6.09 -18.83 -12.93
CA PRO A 366 -6.01 -17.44 -13.39
C PRO A 366 -6.99 -16.48 -12.71
N GLY A 367 -8.12 -16.97 -12.18
CA GLY A 367 -9.19 -16.13 -11.63
C GLY A 367 -9.98 -16.77 -10.49
N ARG A 368 -11.25 -16.36 -10.35
CA ARG A 368 -12.19 -16.85 -9.34
C ARG A 368 -12.60 -18.31 -9.56
N ALA A 369 -13.35 -18.86 -8.61
CA ALA A 369 -14.05 -20.13 -8.78
C ALA A 369 -15.03 -20.05 -9.96
N LYS A 370 -15.48 -21.20 -10.48
CA LYS A 370 -16.33 -21.24 -11.70
C LYS A 370 -17.68 -20.54 -11.54
N ASP A 371 -18.17 -20.47 -10.30
CA ASP A 371 -19.39 -19.76 -9.93
C ASP A 371 -19.17 -18.27 -9.66
N ASP A 372 -17.93 -17.77 -9.83
CA ASP A 372 -17.51 -16.39 -9.58
C ASP A 372 -17.64 -15.93 -8.12
N LEU A 373 -17.80 -16.89 -7.19
CA LEU A 373 -17.96 -16.67 -5.76
C LEU A 373 -16.65 -16.87 -4.98
N TRP A 374 -16.70 -16.61 -3.67
CA TRP A 374 -15.55 -16.66 -2.77
C TRP A 374 -15.36 -18.03 -2.14
N GLN A 375 -14.11 -18.49 -2.08
CA GLN A 375 -13.71 -19.65 -1.29
C GLN A 375 -13.00 -19.20 0.00
N VAL A 376 -13.10 -20.02 1.06
CA VAL A 376 -12.34 -19.83 2.30
C VAL A 376 -11.45 -21.05 2.49
N VAL A 377 -10.14 -20.81 2.54
CA VAL A 377 -9.13 -21.88 2.46
C VAL A 377 -8.01 -21.67 3.46
N VAL A 378 -7.49 -22.77 3.98
CA VAL A 378 -6.21 -22.76 4.70
C VAL A 378 -5.10 -22.93 3.67
N ASP A 379 -4.23 -21.93 3.54
CA ASP A 379 -3.11 -21.95 2.60
C ASP A 379 -1.79 -21.94 3.38
N PRO A 380 -0.96 -23.00 3.30
CA PRO A 380 0.33 -23.03 3.99
C PRO A 380 1.36 -22.06 3.39
N LYS A 381 1.13 -21.54 2.17
CA LYS A 381 2.03 -20.58 1.50
C LYS A 381 1.85 -19.16 2.03
N VAL A 382 0.72 -18.83 2.67
CA VAL A 382 0.49 -17.50 3.25
C VAL A 382 0.94 -17.44 4.70
N VAL A 383 1.53 -16.31 5.09
CA VAL A 383 2.07 -16.10 6.46
C VAL A 383 1.13 -15.31 7.36
N SER A 384 0.11 -14.67 6.78
CA SER A 384 -0.95 -13.88 7.39
C SER A 384 -2.27 -14.15 6.67
N LEU A 385 -3.39 -13.67 7.23
CA LEU A 385 -4.65 -13.61 6.52
C LEU A 385 -4.47 -12.79 5.22
N ASN A 386 -5.14 -13.21 4.15
CA ASN A 386 -5.08 -12.54 2.86
C ASN A 386 -6.40 -12.69 2.10
N VAL A 387 -6.96 -11.57 1.64
CA VAL A 387 -8.16 -11.55 0.79
C VAL A 387 -7.73 -11.31 -0.65
N SER A 388 -7.75 -12.37 -1.45
CA SER A 388 -7.35 -12.32 -2.85
C SER A 388 -8.55 -12.07 -3.75
N SER A 389 -8.72 -10.82 -4.19
CA SER A 389 -9.79 -10.42 -5.11
C SER A 389 -9.71 -11.12 -6.46
N ARG A 390 -8.49 -11.32 -6.98
CA ARG A 390 -8.21 -12.04 -8.24
C ARG A 390 -8.70 -13.49 -8.17
N LEU A 391 -8.40 -14.17 -7.06
CA LEU A 391 -8.76 -15.58 -6.89
C LEU A 391 -10.15 -15.79 -6.31
N GLY A 392 -10.78 -14.74 -5.78
CA GLY A 392 -12.00 -14.87 -4.98
C GLY A 392 -11.77 -15.79 -3.80
N ALA A 393 -10.73 -15.52 -3.00
CA ALA A 393 -10.36 -16.40 -1.90
C ALA A 393 -9.98 -15.62 -0.65
N VAL A 394 -10.51 -16.05 0.50
CA VAL A 394 -10.02 -15.69 1.83
C VAL A 394 -9.05 -16.78 2.26
N GLN A 395 -7.76 -16.45 2.28
CA GLN A 395 -6.67 -17.37 2.58
C GLN A 395 -6.23 -17.20 4.03
N ILE A 396 -6.20 -18.31 4.76
CA ILE A 396 -5.88 -18.35 6.18
C ILE A 396 -4.56 -19.12 6.35
N PRO A 397 -3.58 -18.59 7.09
CA PRO A 397 -2.32 -19.29 7.27
C PRO A 397 -2.53 -20.56 8.10
N ALA A 398 -1.81 -21.64 7.76
CA ALA A 398 -1.92 -22.92 8.49
C ALA A 398 -1.61 -22.80 9.99
N ARG A 399 -0.79 -21.82 10.37
CA ARG A 399 -0.42 -21.50 11.76
C ARG A 399 -1.34 -20.46 12.42
N PHE A 400 -2.51 -20.18 11.85
CA PHE A 400 -3.43 -19.19 12.41
C PHE A 400 -3.88 -19.63 13.79
N ARG A 401 -3.54 -18.82 14.79
CA ARG A 401 -3.93 -18.99 16.18
C ARG A 401 -4.02 -17.63 16.84
N ARG A 402 -5.21 -17.18 17.22
CA ARG A 402 -5.42 -15.86 17.85
C ARG A 402 -6.35 -15.95 19.05
N ARG A 403 -6.13 -15.06 20.02
CA ARG A 403 -7.10 -14.84 21.10
C ARG A 403 -8.41 -14.30 20.53
N LEU A 404 -9.53 -14.50 21.22
CA LEU A 404 -10.85 -14.15 20.70
C LEU A 404 -11.00 -12.65 20.40
N GLY A 405 -10.64 -11.79 21.35
CA GLY A 405 -10.92 -10.34 21.31
C GLY A 405 -9.74 -9.42 21.64
N SER A 406 -8.51 -9.95 21.69
CA SER A 406 -7.29 -9.19 21.98
C SER A 406 -7.08 -8.00 21.05
N ILE A 407 -6.61 -6.86 21.58
CA ILE A 407 -6.33 -5.65 20.76
C ILE A 407 -5.00 -5.79 20.00
N LEU A 408 -3.97 -6.40 20.60
CA LEU A 408 -2.62 -6.46 20.02
C LEU A 408 -1.94 -7.82 20.32
N PRO A 409 -1.89 -8.76 19.36
CA PRO A 409 -2.46 -8.69 18.01
C PRO A 409 -4.00 -8.75 18.01
N ASN A 410 -4.63 -8.20 16.98
CA ASN A 410 -6.08 -8.20 16.80
C ASN A 410 -6.66 -9.61 16.94
N GLY A 411 -7.71 -9.75 17.76
CA GLY A 411 -8.34 -11.01 18.06
C GLY A 411 -9.03 -11.64 16.85
N ALA A 412 -9.38 -12.91 16.97
CA ALA A 412 -9.98 -13.72 15.91
C ALA A 412 -11.33 -13.18 15.42
N ALA A 413 -12.17 -12.63 16.31
CA ALA A 413 -13.47 -12.06 15.93
C ALA A 413 -13.35 -10.67 15.29
N PRO A 414 -12.61 -9.69 15.85
CA PRO A 414 -12.40 -8.40 15.18
C PRO A 414 -11.71 -8.53 13.83
N ILE A 415 -10.73 -9.43 13.69
CA ILE A 415 -10.05 -9.65 12.40
C ILE A 415 -10.97 -10.34 11.37
N LEU A 416 -12.01 -11.07 11.81
CA LEU A 416 -13.04 -11.59 10.89
C LEU A 416 -13.80 -10.44 10.22
N ASP A 417 -14.22 -9.44 11.01
CA ASP A 417 -14.86 -8.23 10.50
C ASP A 417 -13.94 -7.47 9.55
N HIS A 418 -12.66 -7.30 9.91
CA HIS A 418 -11.64 -6.66 9.07
C HIS A 418 -11.52 -7.33 7.69
N GLU A 419 -11.23 -8.63 7.64
CA GLU A 419 -10.99 -9.33 6.37
C GLU A 419 -12.27 -9.43 5.53
N LEU A 420 -13.44 -9.60 6.15
CA LEU A 420 -14.69 -9.70 5.39
C LEU A 420 -15.21 -8.33 4.94
N ALA A 421 -14.81 -7.22 5.55
CA ALA A 421 -14.97 -5.89 4.95
C ALA A 421 -14.26 -5.81 3.59
N HIS A 422 -13.04 -6.35 3.47
CA HIS A 422 -12.32 -6.41 2.19
C HIS A 422 -13.02 -7.27 1.13
N VAL A 423 -13.72 -8.34 1.53
CA VAL A 423 -14.58 -9.09 0.61
C VAL A 423 -15.68 -8.19 0.04
N ILE A 424 -16.42 -7.49 0.90
CA ILE A 424 -17.50 -6.59 0.48
C ILE A 424 -16.98 -5.46 -0.40
N GLN A 425 -15.85 -4.87 -0.03
CA GLN A 425 -15.18 -3.84 -0.82
C GLN A 425 -14.83 -4.30 -2.23
N ASN A 426 -14.37 -5.54 -2.39
CA ASN A 426 -14.07 -6.11 -3.70
C ASN A 426 -15.35 -6.44 -4.50
N GLU A 427 -16.41 -6.90 -3.85
CA GLU A 427 -17.71 -7.09 -4.51
C GLU A 427 -18.29 -5.78 -5.04
N ASN A 428 -18.27 -4.73 -4.21
CA ASN A 428 -18.72 -3.41 -4.62
C ASN A 428 -17.86 -2.85 -5.76
N LYS A 429 -16.54 -3.03 -5.68
CA LYS A 429 -15.62 -2.64 -6.75
C LYS A 429 -16.01 -3.22 -8.11
N MET A 430 -16.35 -4.50 -8.18
CA MET A 430 -16.77 -5.15 -9.42
C MET A 430 -18.14 -4.66 -9.90
N ARG A 431 -19.09 -4.41 -8.97
CA ARG A 431 -20.42 -3.87 -9.28
C ARG A 431 -20.40 -2.47 -9.88
N LEU A 432 -19.40 -1.67 -9.53
CA LEU A 432 -19.20 -0.33 -10.12
C LEU A 432 -18.71 -0.37 -11.58
N GLY A 433 -18.17 -1.50 -12.04
CA GLY A 433 -17.99 -1.80 -13.46
C GLY A 433 -16.87 -1.07 -14.20
N LEU A 434 -16.00 -0.34 -13.51
CA LEU A 434 -14.82 0.30 -14.11
C LEU A 434 -13.64 -0.68 -14.13
N SER A 435 -13.05 -0.90 -15.31
CA SER A 435 -11.97 -1.86 -15.55
C SER A 435 -10.73 -1.54 -14.73
N ILE A 436 -10.37 -0.25 -14.58
CA ILE A 436 -9.21 0.21 -13.82
C ILE A 436 -9.27 -0.26 -12.37
N PHE A 437 -10.48 -0.39 -11.80
CA PHE A 437 -10.63 -0.83 -10.43
C PHE A 437 -10.16 -2.26 -10.25
N ASN A 438 -10.37 -3.15 -11.22
CA ASN A 438 -10.16 -4.61 -11.10
C ASN A 438 -8.74 -4.98 -10.67
N MET A 439 -7.72 -4.50 -11.39
CA MET A 439 -6.32 -4.85 -11.13
C MET A 439 -5.44 -3.69 -10.66
N VAL A 440 -5.71 -2.47 -11.11
CA VAL A 440 -4.81 -1.33 -10.91
C VAL A 440 -5.23 -0.47 -9.72
N GLY A 441 -6.54 -0.24 -9.58
CA GLY A 441 -7.13 0.72 -8.64
C GLY A 441 -6.85 2.17 -9.03
N THR A 442 -7.50 3.10 -8.33
CA THR A 442 -7.21 4.55 -8.49
C THR A 442 -6.00 4.97 -7.67
N ASP A 443 -5.65 6.26 -7.76
CA ASP A 443 -4.66 6.83 -6.85
C ASP A 443 -5.11 6.71 -5.40
N ARG A 444 -4.19 6.46 -4.46
CA ARG A 444 -4.42 6.41 -3.00
C ARG A 444 -5.61 5.56 -2.51
N ALA A 445 -6.07 4.61 -3.32
CA ALA A 445 -7.23 3.77 -3.00
C ALA A 445 -7.07 2.94 -1.72
N VAL A 446 -5.81 2.66 -1.32
CA VAL A 446 -5.49 1.90 -0.10
C VAL A 446 -5.99 2.59 1.16
N ALA A 447 -6.01 3.93 1.21
CA ALA A 447 -6.51 4.66 2.39
C ALA A 447 -8.00 4.36 2.62
N ASN A 448 -8.85 4.46 1.59
CA ASN A 448 -10.28 4.14 1.75
C ASN A 448 -10.51 2.64 2.00
N PHE A 449 -9.74 1.79 1.33
CA PHE A 449 -9.83 0.32 1.46
C PHE A 449 -9.54 -0.14 2.89
N GLU A 450 -8.49 0.36 3.53
CA GLU A 450 -8.18 0.01 4.92
C GLU A 450 -9.10 0.71 5.92
N ALA A 451 -9.56 1.95 5.64
CA ALA A 451 -10.46 2.70 6.52
C ALA A 451 -11.75 1.90 6.83
N GLY A 452 -12.32 1.23 5.83
CA GLY A 452 -13.52 0.42 6.04
C GLY A 452 -13.29 -0.82 6.89
N ALA A 453 -12.17 -1.52 6.67
CA ALA A 453 -11.81 -2.69 7.46
C ALA A 453 -11.52 -2.33 8.92
N ILE A 454 -10.80 -1.22 9.14
CA ILE A 454 -10.51 -0.69 10.49
C ILE A 454 -11.79 -0.25 11.20
N ALA A 455 -12.72 0.42 10.49
CA ALA A 455 -13.98 0.86 11.09
C ALA A 455 -14.79 -0.32 11.62
N TRP A 456 -14.92 -1.39 10.83
CA TRP A 456 -15.62 -2.61 11.24
C TRP A 456 -14.91 -3.33 12.39
N GLU A 457 -13.58 -3.44 12.31
CA GLU A 457 -12.78 -4.04 13.38
C GLU A 457 -12.91 -3.29 14.72
N ARG A 458 -12.87 -1.95 14.68
CA ARG A 458 -13.00 -1.10 15.86
C ARG A 458 -14.37 -1.24 16.50
N GLU A 459 -15.42 -1.29 15.69
CA GLU A 459 -16.78 -1.49 16.18
C GLU A 459 -16.95 -2.88 16.80
N ALA A 460 -16.37 -3.93 16.20
CA ALA A 460 -16.34 -5.27 16.79
C ALA A 460 -15.64 -5.28 18.15
N HIS A 461 -14.49 -4.60 18.27
CA HIS A 461 -13.79 -4.44 19.55
C HIS A 461 -14.66 -3.77 20.62
N SER A 462 -15.35 -2.69 20.24
CA SER A 462 -16.19 -1.92 21.14
C SER A 462 -17.43 -2.70 21.57
N VAL A 463 -18.19 -3.24 20.62
CA VAL A 463 -19.49 -3.88 20.87
C VAL A 463 -19.34 -5.21 21.58
N LEU A 464 -18.39 -6.05 21.16
CA LEU A 464 -18.26 -7.42 21.70
C LEU A 464 -17.45 -7.47 23.00
N PHE A 465 -16.37 -6.70 23.07
CA PHE A 465 -15.37 -6.83 24.14
C PHE A 465 -15.29 -5.58 25.03
N GLY A 466 -15.95 -4.49 24.65
CA GLY A 466 -15.91 -3.23 25.41
C GLY A 466 -14.53 -2.61 25.38
N ASN A 467 -13.74 -2.97 24.37
CA ASN A 467 -12.38 -2.53 24.16
C ASN A 467 -12.38 -1.42 23.14
N VAL A 468 -11.63 -0.36 23.40
CA VAL A 468 -11.40 0.69 22.41
C VAL A 468 -10.04 0.39 21.78
N ARG A 469 -10.05 0.07 20.49
CA ARG A 469 -8.80 0.00 19.73
C ARG A 469 -8.18 1.40 19.72
N GLY A 470 -7.06 1.55 20.41
CA GLY A 470 -6.28 2.79 20.40
C GLY A 470 -5.69 3.05 19.02
N VAL A 471 -5.43 4.33 18.72
CA VAL A 471 -4.71 4.71 17.51
C VAL A 471 -3.21 4.44 17.71
N ASN A 472 -2.54 3.94 16.67
CA ASN A 472 -1.12 3.55 16.72
C ASN A 472 -0.16 4.77 16.76
N THR A 473 -0.16 5.54 17.85
CA THR A 473 0.58 6.82 17.95
C THR A 473 2.10 6.71 17.84
N PHE A 474 2.69 5.51 17.99
CA PHE A 474 4.14 5.34 17.86
C PHE A 474 4.68 5.77 16.50
N TYR A 475 3.93 5.59 15.41
CA TYR A 475 4.36 6.05 14.08
C TYR A 475 4.43 7.59 14.02
N LEU A 476 3.49 8.27 14.68
CA LEU A 476 3.48 9.73 14.78
C LEU A 476 4.69 10.23 15.58
N GLU A 477 5.04 9.57 16.69
CA GLU A 477 6.24 9.89 17.46
C GLU A 477 7.53 9.63 16.68
N GLY A 478 7.60 8.53 15.93
CA GLY A 478 8.72 8.26 15.02
C GLY A 478 8.86 9.33 13.94
N MET A 479 7.76 9.77 13.34
CA MET A 479 7.78 10.88 12.38
C MET A 479 8.26 12.18 13.01
N ARG A 480 7.75 12.54 14.19
CA ARG A 480 8.17 13.75 14.92
C ARG A 480 9.67 13.74 15.19
N ALA A 481 10.20 12.60 15.64
CA ALA A 481 11.63 12.41 15.83
C ALA A 481 12.42 12.61 14.51
N LYS A 482 11.92 12.07 13.40
CA LYS A 482 12.56 12.26 12.08
C LYS A 482 12.56 13.72 11.62
N ILE A 483 11.42 14.39 11.70
CA ILE A 483 11.29 15.81 11.31
C ILE A 483 12.18 16.71 12.18
N ALA A 484 12.38 16.35 13.45
CA ALA A 484 13.31 17.03 14.36
C ALA A 484 14.81 16.77 14.05
N GLY A 485 15.12 16.03 12.97
CA GLY A 485 16.48 15.71 12.55
C GLY A 485 17.05 14.43 13.15
N GLY A 486 16.19 13.57 13.73
CA GLY A 486 16.57 12.26 14.20
C GLY A 486 16.92 11.30 13.06
N ASP A 487 17.99 10.54 13.25
CA ASP A 487 18.33 9.39 12.43
C ASP A 487 17.41 8.19 12.73
N TRP A 488 17.63 7.06 12.06
CA TRP A 488 16.83 5.87 12.27
C TRP A 488 16.83 5.37 13.72
N GLN A 489 17.96 5.47 14.43
CA GLN A 489 18.03 5.04 15.83
C GLN A 489 17.18 5.94 16.73
N THR A 490 17.23 7.26 16.51
CA THR A 490 16.41 8.25 17.23
C THR A 490 14.93 7.98 17.02
N VAL A 491 14.53 7.70 15.77
CA VAL A 491 13.16 7.31 15.41
C VAL A 491 12.74 6.03 16.12
N MET A 492 13.58 4.98 16.09
CA MET A 492 13.32 3.71 16.77
C MET A 492 13.09 3.90 18.27
N LYS A 493 13.95 4.69 18.93
CA LYS A 493 13.85 4.99 20.37
C LYS A 493 12.56 5.73 20.70
N ALA A 494 12.17 6.71 19.89
CA ALA A 494 10.90 7.44 20.06
C ALA A 494 9.70 6.50 19.94
N MET A 495 9.69 5.61 18.92
CA MET A 495 8.66 4.59 18.77
C MET A 495 8.60 3.65 19.99
N TYR A 496 9.76 3.13 20.43
CA TYR A 496 9.84 2.23 21.57
C TYR A 496 9.33 2.87 22.86
N ALA A 497 9.75 4.10 23.17
CA ALA A 497 9.32 4.83 24.36
C ALA A 497 7.80 5.05 24.38
N ASN A 498 7.21 5.40 23.23
CA ASN A 498 5.77 5.53 23.08
C ASN A 498 5.05 4.19 23.30
N MET A 499 5.53 3.11 22.66
CA MET A 499 4.94 1.77 22.79
C MET A 499 4.99 1.26 24.25
N LEU A 500 6.10 1.47 24.95
CA LEU A 500 6.29 1.09 26.35
C LEU A 500 5.34 1.86 27.27
N THR A 501 5.17 3.17 27.02
CA THR A 501 4.22 4.00 27.77
C THR A 501 2.79 3.52 27.59
N ALA A 502 2.42 3.17 26.36
CA ALA A 502 1.08 2.67 26.05
C ALA A 502 0.84 1.24 26.57
N ASN A 503 1.90 0.43 26.75
CA ASN A 503 1.80 -0.99 27.13
C ASN A 503 2.86 -1.38 28.17
N PRO A 504 2.80 -0.84 29.40
CA PRO A 504 3.88 -0.99 30.40
C PRO A 504 4.10 -2.44 30.88
N ASN A 505 3.11 -3.32 30.68
CA ASN A 505 3.18 -4.72 31.11
C ASN A 505 3.65 -5.68 30.02
N ARG A 506 3.91 -5.19 28.80
CA ARG A 506 4.34 -6.04 27.68
C ARG A 506 5.83 -6.34 27.75
N ASP A 507 6.24 -7.48 27.22
CA ASP A 507 7.67 -7.85 27.14
C ASP A 507 8.46 -6.75 26.41
N PRO A 508 9.42 -6.09 27.09
CA PRO A 508 10.27 -5.06 26.50
C PRO A 508 11.04 -5.56 25.27
N ARG A 509 11.41 -6.84 25.22
CA ARG A 509 12.10 -7.42 24.05
C ARG A 509 11.19 -7.47 22.83
N GLU A 510 9.91 -7.81 22.99
CA GLU A 510 8.93 -7.76 21.90
C GLU A 510 8.72 -6.33 21.40
N LEU A 511 8.61 -5.37 22.32
CA LEU A 511 8.45 -3.95 21.97
C LEU A 511 9.68 -3.40 21.23
N ALA A 512 10.89 -3.79 21.65
CA ALA A 512 12.13 -3.42 20.98
C ALA A 512 12.20 -3.98 19.56
N ALA A 513 11.87 -5.28 19.38
CA ALA A 513 11.80 -5.90 18.06
C ALA A 513 10.79 -5.20 17.15
N LEU A 514 9.60 -4.89 17.68
CA LEU A 514 8.59 -4.14 16.95
C LEU A 514 9.10 -2.74 16.57
N ALA A 515 9.69 -1.98 17.50
CA ALA A 515 10.22 -0.64 17.21
C ALA A 515 11.31 -0.68 16.14
N VAL A 516 12.26 -1.61 16.21
CA VAL A 516 13.30 -1.82 15.18
C VAL A 516 12.66 -2.13 13.82
N ASN A 517 11.71 -3.06 13.76
CA ASN A 517 11.03 -3.43 12.52
C ASN A 517 10.25 -2.26 11.90
N ARG A 518 9.52 -1.49 12.72
CA ARG A 518 8.62 -0.41 12.26
C ARG A 518 9.38 0.86 11.89
N SER A 519 10.36 1.27 12.68
CA SER A 519 11.20 2.44 12.39
C SER A 519 11.92 2.33 11.06
N ARG A 520 12.41 1.14 10.69
CA ARG A 520 13.08 0.90 9.40
C ARG A 520 12.20 1.27 8.20
N ARG A 521 10.88 1.18 8.35
CA ARG A 521 9.93 1.41 7.26
C ARG A 521 9.88 2.87 6.84
N LEU A 522 10.13 3.81 7.76
CA LEU A 522 10.21 5.25 7.47
C LEU A 522 11.46 5.65 6.64
N PHE A 523 12.39 4.70 6.44
CA PHE A 523 13.63 4.89 5.68
C PHE A 523 13.71 3.91 4.50
N ASN A 524 12.61 3.30 4.06
CA ASN A 524 12.62 2.37 2.93
C ASN A 524 12.96 3.07 1.59
N HIS A 525 13.12 2.27 0.53
CA HIS A 525 13.23 2.75 -0.85
C HIS A 525 14.42 3.71 -1.15
N GLY A 526 15.54 3.52 -0.45
CA GLY A 526 16.75 4.32 -0.67
C GLY A 526 16.93 5.49 0.30
N GLY A 527 16.04 5.66 1.29
CA GLY A 527 16.29 6.54 2.42
C GLY A 527 17.55 6.12 3.20
N ASP A 528 18.38 7.07 3.59
CA ASP A 528 19.59 6.77 4.35
C ASP A 528 19.23 6.67 5.83
N VAL A 529 19.55 5.55 6.47
CA VAL A 529 19.23 5.32 7.89
C VAL A 529 20.01 6.25 8.82
N ASN A 530 21.12 6.81 8.33
CA ASN A 530 21.95 7.77 9.06
C ASN A 530 21.57 9.23 8.77
N ASP A 531 20.60 9.46 7.88
CA ASP A 531 20.19 10.81 7.54
C ASP A 531 19.53 11.51 8.74
N THR A 532 20.07 12.67 9.07
CA THR A 532 19.57 13.59 10.10
C THR A 532 18.83 14.78 9.51
N SER A 533 18.57 14.80 8.20
CA SER A 533 17.70 15.81 7.59
C SER A 533 16.26 15.69 8.10
N LYS A 534 15.51 16.79 8.03
CA LYS A 534 14.08 16.83 8.37
C LYS A 534 13.17 16.09 7.37
N TYR A 535 13.72 15.53 6.30
CA TYR A 535 12.96 14.96 5.20
C TYR A 535 12.51 13.54 5.52
N LEU A 536 11.19 13.34 5.56
CA LEU A 536 10.59 12.01 5.64
C LEU A 536 10.54 11.39 4.24
N THR A 537 11.23 10.27 4.05
CA THR A 537 11.41 9.65 2.72
C THR A 537 10.45 8.50 2.42
N ASP A 538 9.77 7.98 3.44
CA ASP A 538 8.65 7.05 3.30
C ASP A 538 7.61 7.30 4.39
N SER A 539 6.43 7.78 4.00
CA SER A 539 5.28 8.03 4.89
C SER A 539 4.14 7.04 4.68
N LYS A 540 4.35 5.94 3.94
CA LYS A 540 3.30 4.95 3.66
C LYS A 540 2.63 4.44 4.93
N ASP A 541 3.43 4.19 5.97
CA ASP A 541 2.95 3.68 7.24
C ASP A 541 2.22 4.74 8.10
N LEU A 542 2.11 5.98 7.63
CA LEU A 542 1.35 7.06 8.28
C LEU A 542 -0.04 7.24 7.68
N VAL A 543 -0.34 6.58 6.55
CA VAL A 543 -1.65 6.59 5.89
C VAL A 543 -2.77 6.11 6.83
N TYR A 544 -2.47 5.34 7.87
CA TYR A 544 -3.48 4.95 8.87
C TYR A 544 -4.11 6.13 9.60
N LEU A 545 -3.42 7.25 9.77
CA LEU A 545 -4.02 8.46 10.35
C LEU A 545 -5.14 8.99 9.46
N GLU A 546 -4.94 8.94 8.14
CA GLU A 546 -5.98 9.32 7.18
C GLU A 546 -7.12 8.29 7.15
N GLN A 547 -6.81 7.01 7.31
CA GLN A 547 -7.82 5.94 7.37
C GLN A 547 -8.80 6.18 8.53
N GLU A 548 -8.29 6.51 9.72
CA GLU A 548 -9.11 6.85 10.90
C GLU A 548 -9.96 8.10 10.66
N LEU A 549 -9.37 9.16 10.09
CA LEU A 549 -10.07 10.41 9.78
C LEU A 549 -11.22 10.16 8.78
N ILE A 550 -10.95 9.42 7.70
CA ILE A 550 -11.95 9.08 6.67
C ILE A 550 -13.11 8.30 7.29
N ALA A 551 -12.81 7.25 8.06
CA ALA A 551 -13.81 6.42 8.71
C ALA A 551 -14.74 7.24 9.61
N ARG A 552 -14.15 8.11 10.44
CA ARG A 552 -14.91 8.97 11.34
C ARG A 552 -15.78 9.98 10.59
N LYS A 553 -15.22 10.72 9.63
CA LYS A 553 -15.97 11.75 8.88
C LYS A 553 -17.11 11.12 8.08
N LEU A 554 -16.90 9.96 7.47
CA LEU A 554 -17.98 9.23 6.79
C LEU A 554 -19.08 8.80 7.77
N HIS A 555 -18.74 8.39 8.98
CA HIS A 555 -19.72 8.09 10.02
C HIS A 555 -20.52 9.34 10.46
N GLU A 556 -19.84 10.45 10.73
CA GLU A 556 -20.46 11.74 11.11
C GLU A 556 -21.47 12.24 10.07
N TYR A 557 -21.20 12.00 8.78
CA TYR A 557 -22.06 12.39 7.67
C TYR A 557 -23.10 11.31 7.28
N GLY A 558 -23.17 10.17 7.98
CA GLY A 558 -24.11 9.08 7.67
C GLY A 558 -23.80 8.35 6.35
N MET A 559 -22.54 8.42 5.89
CA MET A 559 -22.05 7.87 4.63
C MET A 559 -21.11 6.67 4.83
N GLN A 560 -21.19 5.97 5.96
CA GLN A 560 -20.33 4.82 6.27
C GLN A 560 -20.39 3.70 5.23
N HIS A 561 -21.44 3.62 4.42
CA HIS A 561 -21.54 2.66 3.32
C HIS A 561 -20.46 2.87 2.24
N LEU A 562 -19.89 4.08 2.11
CA LEU A 562 -18.80 4.39 1.18
C LEU A 562 -17.46 3.75 1.58
N LEU A 563 -17.31 3.42 2.86
CA LEU A 563 -16.17 2.65 3.35
C LEU A 563 -16.12 1.24 2.77
N LEU A 564 -17.25 0.74 2.27
CA LEU A 564 -17.37 -0.58 1.68
C LEU A 564 -17.13 -0.56 0.16
N VAL A 565 -16.49 0.48 -0.37
CA VAL A 565 -16.10 0.55 -1.79
C VAL A 565 -14.58 0.46 -1.92
N GLY A 566 -14.10 -0.66 -2.48
CA GLY A 566 -12.67 -0.91 -2.64
C GLY A 566 -12.09 -0.34 -3.94
N GLY A 567 -10.76 -0.19 -3.97
CA GLY A 567 -10.02 0.16 -5.18
C GLY A 567 -10.17 1.60 -5.68
N VAL A 568 -10.80 2.47 -4.88
CA VAL A 568 -11.07 3.87 -5.21
C VAL A 568 -10.86 4.76 -3.99
N ASN A 569 -10.37 5.98 -4.19
CA ASN A 569 -10.31 7.00 -3.13
C ASN A 569 -11.60 7.84 -3.06
N LEU A 570 -11.84 8.53 -1.95
CA LEU A 570 -13.08 9.27 -1.72
C LEU A 570 -13.31 10.43 -2.72
N SER A 571 -12.25 11.14 -3.13
CA SER A 571 -12.40 12.22 -4.12
C SER A 571 -12.78 11.68 -5.50
N THR A 572 -12.23 10.52 -5.89
CA THR A 572 -12.56 9.86 -7.14
C THR A 572 -13.97 9.28 -7.12
N LEU A 573 -14.42 8.77 -5.97
CA LEU A 573 -15.83 8.42 -5.78
C LEU A 573 -16.74 9.64 -6.04
N ALA A 574 -16.42 10.78 -5.44
CA ALA A 574 -17.17 12.02 -5.67
C ALA A 574 -17.14 12.47 -7.14
N ASP A 575 -15.95 12.47 -7.77
CA ASP A 575 -15.78 12.85 -9.18
C ASP A 575 -16.61 11.96 -10.12
N LEU A 576 -16.61 10.64 -9.91
CA LEU A 576 -17.34 9.69 -10.74
C LEU A 576 -18.85 9.78 -10.50
N TYR A 577 -19.28 9.97 -9.26
CA TYR A 577 -20.70 10.14 -8.93
C TYR A 577 -21.27 11.42 -9.55
N GLU A 578 -20.57 12.56 -9.42
CA GLU A 578 -20.99 13.82 -10.06
C GLU A 578 -21.05 13.74 -11.59
N ALA A 579 -20.17 12.93 -12.19
CA ALA A 579 -20.13 12.66 -13.61
C ALA A 579 -21.20 11.68 -14.10
N GLY A 580 -22.07 11.16 -13.21
CA GLY A 580 -23.09 10.17 -13.56
C GLY A 580 -22.54 8.77 -13.88
N MET A 581 -21.28 8.51 -13.51
CA MET A 581 -20.60 7.23 -13.79
C MET A 581 -20.82 6.20 -12.68
N LEU A 582 -21.18 6.62 -11.47
CA LEU A 582 -21.52 5.72 -10.37
C LEU A 582 -23.00 5.78 -10.02
N ASP A 583 -23.52 4.61 -9.69
CA ASP A 583 -24.84 4.43 -9.12
C ASP A 583 -24.67 3.80 -7.74
N MET A 584 -24.87 4.61 -6.71
CA MET A 584 -24.62 4.22 -5.31
C MET A 584 -25.69 3.25 -4.79
N GLU A 585 -26.85 3.15 -5.46
CA GLU A 585 -27.91 2.21 -5.10
C GLU A 585 -27.53 0.76 -5.44
N LYS A 586 -26.54 0.55 -6.32
CA LYS A 586 -26.05 -0.79 -6.70
C LYS A 586 -25.06 -1.40 -5.72
N LEU A 587 -24.64 -0.64 -4.70
CA LEU A 587 -23.71 -1.14 -3.69
C LEU A 587 -24.36 -2.27 -2.89
N PHE A 588 -23.65 -3.37 -2.76
CA PHE A 588 -23.95 -4.43 -1.82
C PHE A 588 -23.62 -3.97 -0.40
N LEU A 589 -24.64 -3.89 0.43
CA LEU A 589 -24.55 -3.59 1.84
C LEU A 589 -25.14 -4.78 2.61
N PRO A 590 -24.34 -5.51 3.40
CA PRO A 590 -24.87 -6.61 4.17
C PRO A 590 -25.81 -6.10 5.26
N THR A 591 -26.85 -6.89 5.55
CA THR A 591 -27.86 -6.56 6.57
C THR A 591 -27.36 -6.79 7.99
N ARG A 592 -26.38 -7.67 8.15
CA ARG A 592 -25.71 -8.01 9.42
C ARG A 592 -24.21 -8.05 9.19
N ARG A 593 -23.44 -7.72 10.20
CA ARG A 593 -21.97 -7.81 10.17
C ARG A 593 -21.48 -9.24 10.41
N PRO A 594 -20.22 -9.56 10.05
CA PRO A 594 -19.70 -10.90 10.27
C PRO A 594 -19.78 -11.36 11.74
N THR A 595 -19.37 -10.51 12.68
CA THR A 595 -19.47 -10.76 14.12
C THR A 595 -20.90 -10.95 14.62
N GLU A 596 -21.88 -10.27 14.04
CA GLU A 596 -23.30 -10.46 14.38
C GLU A 596 -23.81 -11.81 13.87
N ILE A 597 -23.30 -12.28 12.73
CA ILE A 597 -23.66 -13.57 12.11
C ILE A 597 -23.13 -14.75 12.92
N ILE A 598 -21.92 -14.59 13.49
CA ILE A 598 -21.28 -15.63 14.28
C ILE A 598 -21.58 -15.53 15.78
N ASP A 599 -22.51 -14.66 16.20
CA ASP A 599 -22.80 -14.45 17.63
C ASP A 599 -23.22 -15.74 18.34
N ASP A 600 -23.98 -16.63 17.68
CA ASP A 600 -24.36 -17.92 18.25
C ASP A 600 -23.13 -18.81 18.55
N GLU A 601 -22.14 -18.83 17.67
CA GLU A 601 -20.87 -19.52 17.87
C GLU A 601 -20.07 -18.91 19.02
N LEU A 602 -20.08 -17.58 19.14
CA LEU A 602 -19.44 -16.86 20.24
C LEU A 602 -20.14 -17.18 21.58
N GLN A 603 -21.47 -17.21 21.61
CA GLN A 603 -22.23 -17.60 22.80
C GLN A 603 -22.01 -19.06 23.18
N ALA A 604 -21.89 -19.96 22.20
CA ALA A 604 -21.56 -21.36 22.46
C ALA A 604 -20.18 -21.55 23.12
N LYS A 605 -19.26 -20.58 22.99
CA LYS A 605 -17.96 -20.59 23.69
C LYS A 605 -18.01 -20.08 25.13
N LEU A 606 -19.06 -19.33 25.49
CA LEU A 606 -19.28 -18.86 26.86
C LEU A 606 -19.84 -19.96 27.78
N ASN A 607 -20.59 -20.90 27.21
CA ASN A 607 -21.22 -22.03 27.90
C ASN A 607 -20.35 -23.28 27.84
#